data_AF-A0A0F9I0Z5-F1
#
_entry.id   AF-A0A0F9I0Z5-F1
#
_cell.length_a   1.000
_cell.length_b   1.000
_cell.length_c   1.000
_cell.angle_alpha   90.00
_cell.angle_beta   90.00
_cell.angle_gamma   90.00
#
_symmetry.space_group_name_H-M   'P 1'
#
loop_
_entity.id
_entity.type
_entity.pdbx_description
1 polymer ?
#
loop_
_entity_poly.entity_id
_entity_poly.type
_entity_poly.pdbx_seq_one_letter_code
_entity_poly.pdbx_strand_id
1 'polypeptide(L)'
;MQALCDSSASPPPLRIRNLRDNNPPEWVARYVDGSTDEWSGRIYKEFNAQSVHVITPFKIPDEWPCIVTMDAGGDHPRAILVLRQDPHAGDVFLTNEFYKAGTLMATMASWIKNPAHSGIPHWQDAEYICDPANKQVIFEFQDVHRLNVFPAQKGPKLPGIHRVSGYMHRIPGRIKRIPDQLAKHPLADGGDILITDAPYLWFFNRCTNTITEHEEWCWDYDQRTNESKNKPVDKNDHTCDALIYGLRNLPSLEEVIKNDPQMEAMKKSDYFSYKEALRVAQEKSWAADIDSSNIQGAGEAYLTEVGSDDEIDRRSEREPIEY
;
A
#
# COMPACT_ATOMS: atom_id res chain seq x y z
N MET A 1 -5.64 -22.18 -20.94
CA MET A 1 -5.89 -22.56 -19.53
C MET A 1 -5.08 -23.80 -19.27
N GLN A 2 -4.00 -23.69 -18.49
CA GLN A 2 -3.20 -24.83 -18.06
C GLN A 2 -3.14 -24.74 -16.54
N ALA A 3 -3.79 -25.69 -15.87
CA ALA A 3 -3.66 -25.85 -14.44
C ALA A 3 -2.18 -26.06 -14.11
N LEU A 4 -1.73 -25.60 -12.94
CA LEU A 4 -0.42 -25.95 -12.36
C LEU A 4 -0.34 -27.44 -11.97
N CYS A 5 -1.19 -28.31 -12.54
CA CYS A 5 -1.33 -29.70 -12.14
C CYS A 5 -0.44 -30.68 -12.92
N ASP A 6 0.23 -30.30 -14.02
CA ASP A 6 1.07 -31.25 -14.75
C ASP A 6 2.34 -30.62 -15.32
N SER A 7 3.43 -30.67 -14.52
CA SER A 7 4.73 -31.25 -14.92
C SER A 7 5.80 -30.97 -13.87
N SER A 8 6.44 -32.03 -13.37
CA SER A 8 7.69 -32.07 -12.56
C SER A 8 7.63 -31.50 -11.14
N ALA A 9 7.73 -32.41 -10.16
CA ALA A 9 7.79 -32.22 -8.71
C ALA A 9 6.57 -31.54 -8.06
N SER A 10 5.82 -32.28 -7.24
CA SER A 10 4.90 -31.66 -6.28
C SER A 10 5.65 -30.54 -5.54
N PRO A 11 5.12 -29.31 -5.48
CA PRO A 11 5.76 -28.24 -4.75
C PRO A 11 6.03 -28.72 -3.32
N PRO A 12 7.23 -28.48 -2.76
CA PRO A 12 7.59 -29.02 -1.45
C PRO A 12 6.52 -28.63 -0.41
N PRO A 13 6.22 -29.46 0.60
CA PRO A 13 5.11 -29.23 1.53
C PRO A 13 5.05 -27.81 2.13
N LEU A 14 6.22 -27.19 2.34
CA LEU A 14 6.35 -25.81 2.79
C LEU A 14 5.82 -24.77 1.79
N ARG A 15 5.99 -25.00 0.48
CA ARG A 15 5.47 -24.13 -0.58
C ARG A 15 3.95 -24.20 -0.66
N ILE A 16 3.35 -25.39 -0.54
CA ILE A 16 1.88 -25.54 -0.51
C ILE A 16 1.32 -24.83 0.72
N ARG A 17 1.92 -25.05 1.89
CA ARG A 17 1.52 -24.38 3.12
C ARG A 17 1.59 -22.86 3.00
N ASN A 18 2.69 -22.33 2.46
CA ASN A 18 2.84 -20.90 2.22
C ASN A 18 1.77 -20.34 1.27
N LEU A 19 1.44 -21.05 0.19
CA LEU A 19 0.36 -20.64 -0.71
C LEU A 19 -1.00 -20.61 -0.01
N ARG A 20 -1.28 -21.56 0.89
CA ARG A 20 -2.52 -21.60 1.66
C ARG A 20 -2.62 -20.49 2.70
N ASP A 21 -1.51 -20.17 3.36
CA ASP A 21 -1.48 -19.19 4.45
C ASP A 21 -1.46 -17.74 3.92
N ASN A 22 -1.02 -17.51 2.68
CA ASN A 22 -0.83 -16.18 2.09
C ASN A 22 -1.80 -15.86 0.94
N ASN A 23 -2.85 -16.66 0.73
CA ASN A 23 -3.85 -16.37 -0.31
C ASN A 23 -5.28 -16.59 0.21
N PRO A 24 -6.26 -15.83 -0.31
CA PRO A 24 -7.66 -15.98 0.06
C PRO A 24 -8.17 -17.41 -0.14
N PRO A 25 -9.11 -17.90 0.69
CA PRO A 25 -9.62 -19.27 0.61
C PRO A 25 -10.15 -19.67 -0.77
N GLU A 26 -10.81 -18.76 -1.49
CA GLU A 26 -11.35 -19.05 -2.83
C GLU A 26 -10.26 -19.20 -3.89
N TRP A 27 -9.17 -18.46 -3.74
CA TRP A 27 -8.00 -18.60 -4.59
C TRP A 27 -7.33 -19.94 -4.33
N VAL A 28 -7.16 -20.31 -3.05
CA VAL A 28 -6.61 -21.60 -2.64
C VAL A 28 -7.48 -22.75 -3.17
N ALA A 29 -8.79 -22.68 -2.98
CA ALA A 29 -9.73 -23.67 -3.50
C ALA A 29 -9.56 -23.85 -5.02
N ARG A 30 -9.48 -22.76 -5.78
CA ARG A 30 -9.34 -22.80 -7.24
C ARG A 30 -7.99 -23.35 -7.70
N TYR A 31 -6.89 -22.81 -7.18
CA TYR A 31 -5.55 -22.96 -7.76
C TYR A 31 -4.66 -23.97 -7.04
N VAL A 32 -4.98 -24.30 -5.79
CA VAL A 32 -4.26 -25.29 -4.99
C VAL A 32 -5.06 -26.59 -4.88
N ASP A 33 -6.37 -26.48 -4.64
CA ASP A 33 -7.25 -27.66 -4.44
C ASP A 33 -7.94 -28.13 -5.73
N GLY A 34 -7.87 -27.34 -6.81
CA GLY A 34 -8.47 -27.70 -8.10
C GLY A 34 -10.00 -27.65 -8.14
N SER A 35 -10.62 -26.85 -7.27
CA SER A 35 -12.08 -26.67 -7.25
C SER A 35 -12.60 -26.10 -8.58
N THR A 36 -13.69 -26.71 -9.06
CA THR A 36 -14.46 -26.24 -10.21
C THR A 36 -15.66 -25.38 -9.81
N ASP A 37 -15.82 -25.07 -8.53
CA ASP A 37 -16.95 -24.30 -8.01
C ASP A 37 -17.03 -22.92 -8.68
N GLU A 38 -18.24 -22.42 -8.81
CA GLU A 38 -18.49 -21.10 -9.39
C GLU A 38 -18.20 -19.98 -8.38
N TRP A 39 -17.70 -18.85 -8.90
CA TRP A 39 -17.56 -17.66 -8.07
C TRP A 39 -18.86 -16.90 -7.96
N SER A 40 -19.21 -16.51 -6.75
CA SER A 40 -20.48 -15.83 -6.47
C SER A 40 -20.34 -14.82 -5.33
N GLY A 41 -21.27 -13.86 -5.32
CA GLY A 41 -21.31 -12.78 -4.33
C GLY A 41 -20.24 -11.73 -4.57
N ARG A 42 -19.79 -11.07 -3.49
CA ARG A 42 -18.75 -10.06 -3.53
C ARG A 42 -17.42 -10.65 -4.01
N ILE A 43 -16.68 -9.85 -4.78
CA ILE A 43 -15.36 -10.21 -5.27
C ILE A 43 -14.34 -10.18 -4.12
N TYR A 44 -14.33 -9.10 -3.35
CA TYR A 44 -13.39 -8.91 -2.24
C TYR A 44 -14.04 -9.26 -0.90
N LYS A 45 -14.15 -10.56 -0.61
CA LYS A 45 -14.91 -11.07 0.55
C LYS A 45 -14.33 -10.67 1.92
N GLU A 46 -13.02 -10.43 1.99
CA GLU A 46 -12.33 -10.00 3.21
C GLU A 46 -12.43 -8.48 3.45
N PHE A 47 -12.97 -7.73 2.49
CA PHE A 47 -13.05 -6.27 2.55
C PHE A 47 -14.46 -5.78 2.93
N ASN A 48 -14.49 -4.74 3.75
CA ASN A 48 -15.65 -3.86 3.99
C ASN A 48 -15.16 -2.53 4.59
N ALA A 49 -16.02 -1.52 4.65
CA ALA A 49 -15.68 -0.19 5.16
C ALA A 49 -15.20 -0.15 6.62
N GLN A 50 -15.48 -1.19 7.43
CA GLN A 50 -15.04 -1.33 8.83
C GLN A 50 -13.92 -2.37 8.99
N SER A 51 -13.41 -2.92 7.89
CA SER A 51 -12.34 -3.93 7.92
C SER A 51 -10.98 -3.30 8.23
N VAL A 52 -10.01 -4.14 8.61
CA VAL A 52 -8.65 -3.73 8.98
C VAL A 52 -7.90 -2.94 7.90
N HIS A 53 -8.33 -3.07 6.63
CA HIS A 53 -7.74 -2.37 5.50
C HIS A 53 -7.96 -0.86 5.54
N VAL A 54 -9.04 -0.39 6.18
CA VAL A 54 -9.44 1.02 6.18
C VAL A 54 -8.87 1.71 7.42
N ILE A 55 -8.01 2.71 7.20
CA ILE A 55 -7.25 3.37 8.26
C ILE A 55 -7.38 4.90 8.19
N THR A 56 -7.13 5.56 9.31
CA THR A 56 -7.04 7.03 9.37
C THR A 56 -5.81 7.52 8.60
N PRO A 57 -5.94 8.58 7.78
CA PRO A 57 -4.80 9.16 7.07
C PRO A 57 -3.66 9.59 7.99
N PHE A 58 -2.43 9.30 7.58
CA PHE A 58 -1.20 9.80 8.19
C PHE A 58 -0.23 10.31 7.12
N LYS A 59 0.84 11.01 7.53
CA LYS A 59 1.85 11.52 6.59
C LYS A 59 2.69 10.34 6.09
N ILE A 60 2.50 9.98 4.82
CA ILE A 60 3.39 9.07 4.11
C ILE A 60 4.69 9.81 3.76
N PRO A 61 5.87 9.18 3.89
CA PRO A 61 7.13 9.78 3.45
C PRO A 61 7.12 10.11 1.96
N ASP A 62 7.75 11.23 1.58
CA ASP A 62 7.59 11.78 0.24
C ASP A 62 8.41 11.03 -0.82
N GLU A 63 9.49 10.39 -0.38
CA GLU A 63 10.39 9.54 -1.17
C GLU A 63 9.84 8.16 -1.49
N TRP A 64 8.74 7.74 -0.86
CA TRP A 64 8.11 6.46 -1.17
C TRP A 64 7.57 6.47 -2.61
N PRO A 65 7.83 5.40 -3.39
CA PRO A 65 7.31 5.27 -4.75
C PRO A 65 5.83 5.66 -4.84
N CYS A 66 5.55 6.63 -5.70
CA CYS A 66 4.21 7.18 -5.91
C CYS A 66 3.70 6.74 -7.28
N ILE A 67 2.65 5.93 -7.30
CA ILE A 67 1.97 5.55 -8.54
C ILE A 67 0.59 6.21 -8.56
N VAL A 68 0.35 7.00 -9.59
CA VAL A 68 -0.95 7.59 -9.90
C VAL A 68 -1.58 6.77 -11.01
N THR A 69 -2.65 6.06 -10.67
CA THR A 69 -3.38 5.20 -11.62
C THR A 69 -4.66 5.90 -12.07
N MET A 70 -5.04 5.70 -13.33
CA MET A 70 -6.15 6.40 -13.98
C MET A 70 -7.02 5.43 -14.77
N ASP A 71 -8.32 5.40 -14.46
CA ASP A 71 -9.36 4.91 -15.37
C ASP A 71 -9.97 6.13 -16.08
N ALA A 72 -9.76 6.18 -17.39
CA ALA A 72 -10.03 7.36 -18.21
C ALA A 72 -11.52 7.53 -18.56
N GLY A 73 -12.40 6.62 -18.13
CA GLY A 73 -13.87 6.72 -18.11
C GLY A 73 -14.47 7.70 -19.14
N GLY A 74 -14.99 7.18 -20.26
CA GLY A 74 -15.60 7.99 -21.32
C GLY A 74 -16.79 8.82 -20.83
N ASP A 75 -18.00 8.27 -20.98
CA ASP A 75 -19.23 8.82 -20.37
C ASP A 75 -19.40 8.37 -18.91
N HIS A 76 -18.60 7.40 -18.48
CA HIS A 76 -18.55 6.87 -17.12
C HIS A 76 -17.67 7.74 -16.20
N PRO A 77 -17.79 7.62 -14.86
CA PRO A 77 -16.87 8.24 -13.92
C PRO A 77 -15.41 8.01 -14.29
N ARG A 78 -14.60 9.07 -14.21
CA ARG A 78 -13.14 8.95 -14.27
C ARG A 78 -12.60 8.79 -12.88
N ALA A 79 -11.79 7.77 -12.68
CA ALA A 79 -11.14 7.49 -11.40
C ALA A 79 -9.64 7.78 -11.50
N ILE A 80 -9.10 8.49 -10.51
CA ILE A 80 -7.66 8.62 -10.29
C ILE A 80 -7.38 8.12 -8.89
N LEU A 81 -6.41 7.23 -8.73
CA LEU A 81 -5.97 6.74 -7.42
C LEU A 81 -4.50 7.10 -7.22
N VAL A 82 -4.16 7.54 -6.00
CA VAL A 82 -2.77 7.81 -5.61
C VAL A 82 -2.31 6.72 -4.66
N LEU A 83 -1.43 5.85 -5.15
CA LEU A 83 -0.82 4.75 -4.42
C LEU A 83 0.58 5.12 -3.97
N ARG A 84 0.90 4.83 -2.71
CA ARG A 84 2.26 4.92 -2.16
C ARG A 84 2.72 3.54 -1.71
N GLN A 85 3.85 3.05 -2.21
CA GLN A 85 4.41 1.77 -1.79
C GLN A 85 5.54 1.99 -0.79
N ASP A 86 5.50 1.28 0.33
CA ASP A 86 6.64 1.11 1.23
C ASP A 86 7.71 0.27 0.51
N PRO A 87 8.86 0.84 0.15
CA PRO A 87 9.87 0.13 -0.65
C PRO A 87 10.61 -0.96 0.15
N HIS A 88 10.39 -1.04 1.46
CA HIS A 88 11.04 -1.99 2.35
C HIS A 88 10.09 -3.13 2.73
N ALA A 89 8.87 -2.77 3.17
CA ALA A 89 7.88 -3.74 3.63
C ALA A 89 6.92 -4.21 2.52
N GLY A 90 6.82 -3.47 1.41
CA GLY A 90 5.91 -3.78 0.31
C GLY A 90 4.45 -3.39 0.55
N ASP A 91 4.14 -2.74 1.68
CA ASP A 91 2.81 -2.19 1.94
C ASP A 91 2.43 -1.14 0.88
N VAL A 92 1.18 -1.15 0.44
CA VAL A 92 0.63 -0.20 -0.51
C VAL A 92 -0.48 0.58 0.17
N PHE A 93 -0.38 1.89 0.12
CA PHE A 93 -1.36 2.82 0.69
C PHE A 93 -2.08 3.55 -0.43
N LEU A 94 -3.39 3.36 -0.52
CA LEU A 94 -4.27 4.21 -1.32
C LEU A 94 -4.59 5.46 -0.50
N THR A 95 -3.94 6.55 -0.87
CA THR A 95 -3.89 7.78 -0.06
C THR A 95 -4.91 8.81 -0.48
N ASN A 96 -5.15 8.97 -1.78
CA ASN A 96 -6.04 9.97 -2.34
C ASN A 96 -6.77 9.38 -3.54
N GLU A 97 -7.97 9.89 -3.79
CA GLU A 97 -8.75 9.54 -4.98
C GLU A 97 -9.40 10.79 -5.60
N PHE A 98 -9.59 10.73 -6.92
CA PHE A 98 -10.48 11.59 -7.67
C PHE A 98 -11.53 10.70 -8.32
N TYR A 99 -12.81 11.06 -8.20
CA TYR A 99 -13.89 10.28 -8.79
C TYR A 99 -14.99 11.21 -9.28
N LYS A 100 -15.13 11.39 -10.61
CA LYS A 100 -16.15 12.29 -11.18
C LYS A 100 -16.46 12.01 -12.64
N ALA A 101 -17.75 11.81 -12.96
CA ALA A 101 -18.25 11.69 -14.32
C ALA A 101 -18.25 13.02 -15.09
N GLY A 102 -18.17 12.95 -16.43
CA GLY A 102 -18.27 14.12 -17.31
C GLY A 102 -17.16 15.18 -17.10
N THR A 103 -15.99 14.74 -16.61
CA THR A 103 -14.87 15.64 -16.30
C THR A 103 -14.07 15.97 -17.58
N LEU A 104 -13.20 16.99 -17.57
CA LEU A 104 -12.20 17.22 -18.63
C LEU A 104 -10.82 16.69 -18.22
N MET A 105 -9.98 16.30 -19.17
CA MET A 105 -8.58 15.90 -18.88
C MET A 105 -7.80 17.01 -18.16
N ALA A 106 -8.05 18.27 -18.54
CA ALA A 106 -7.46 19.43 -17.87
C ALA A 106 -7.82 19.51 -16.38
N THR A 107 -9.05 19.14 -16.00
CA THR A 107 -9.48 19.11 -14.60
C THR A 107 -8.76 18.01 -13.82
N MET A 108 -8.60 16.83 -14.43
CA MET A 108 -7.85 15.72 -13.84
C MET A 108 -6.38 16.10 -13.64
N ALA A 109 -5.74 16.66 -14.66
CA ALA A 109 -4.36 17.14 -14.58
C ALA A 109 -4.20 18.23 -13.52
N SER A 110 -5.15 19.18 -13.43
CA SER A 110 -5.13 20.22 -12.40
C SER A 110 -5.30 19.64 -11.00
N TRP A 111 -6.09 18.58 -10.83
CA TRP A 111 -6.24 17.90 -9.55
C TRP A 111 -4.95 17.20 -9.14
N ILE A 112 -4.33 16.44 -10.06
CA ILE A 112 -3.04 15.76 -9.86
C ILE A 112 -1.95 16.75 -9.43
N LYS A 113 -1.83 17.86 -10.15
CA LYS A 113 -0.79 18.87 -9.94
C LYS A 113 -0.99 19.72 -8.70
N ASN A 114 -2.14 19.62 -8.04
CA ASN A 114 -2.41 20.35 -6.80
C ASN A 114 -2.12 19.43 -5.60
N PRO A 115 -1.02 19.64 -4.84
CA PRO A 115 -0.65 18.79 -3.73
C PRO A 115 -1.68 18.74 -2.61
N ALA A 116 -2.50 19.79 -2.45
CA ALA A 116 -3.58 19.80 -1.46
C ALA A 116 -4.69 18.81 -1.80
N HIS A 117 -4.83 18.45 -3.08
CA HIS A 117 -5.81 17.49 -3.58
C HIS A 117 -5.21 16.09 -3.73
N SER A 118 -4.10 15.98 -4.46
CA SER A 118 -3.49 14.70 -4.80
C SER A 118 -2.65 14.12 -3.66
N GLY A 119 -2.19 14.95 -2.72
CA GLY A 119 -1.22 14.54 -1.70
C GLY A 119 0.19 14.32 -2.25
N ILE A 120 0.47 14.74 -3.49
CA ILE A 120 1.77 14.55 -4.16
C ILE A 120 2.52 15.90 -4.18
N PRO A 121 3.58 16.09 -3.37
CA PRO A 121 4.30 17.37 -3.33
C PRO A 121 5.02 17.70 -4.63
N HIS A 122 5.67 16.69 -5.22
CA HIS A 122 6.42 16.78 -6.48
C HIS A 122 5.79 15.85 -7.51
N TRP A 123 4.75 16.34 -8.19
CA TRP A 123 3.98 15.54 -9.15
C TRP A 123 4.86 15.02 -10.30
N GLN A 124 5.99 15.64 -10.59
CA GLN A 124 6.93 15.18 -11.62
C GLN A 124 7.61 13.84 -11.27
N ASP A 125 7.70 13.51 -9.98
CA ASP A 125 8.41 12.31 -9.49
C ASP A 125 7.48 11.09 -9.38
N ALA A 126 6.19 11.27 -9.65
CA ALA A 126 5.22 10.17 -9.65
C ALA A 126 5.22 9.42 -10.99
N GLU A 127 4.98 8.12 -10.92
CA GLU A 127 4.69 7.30 -12.09
C GLU A 127 3.20 7.34 -12.39
N TYR A 128 2.83 7.59 -13.65
CA TYR A 128 1.44 7.71 -14.06
C TYR A 128 1.04 6.55 -14.95
N ILE A 129 0.02 5.80 -14.54
CA ILE A 129 -0.45 4.60 -15.22
C ILE A 129 -1.90 4.82 -15.65
N CYS A 130 -2.19 4.64 -16.93
CA CYS A 130 -3.54 4.77 -17.48
C CYS A 130 -3.98 3.47 -18.15
N ASP A 131 -5.28 3.22 -18.19
CA ASP A 131 -5.87 2.15 -18.99
C ASP A 131 -5.26 2.12 -20.42
N PRO A 132 -4.67 0.99 -20.87
CA PRO A 132 -4.05 0.86 -22.18
C PRO A 132 -5.02 1.01 -23.35
N ALA A 133 -6.34 0.89 -23.16
CA ALA A 133 -7.31 1.05 -24.23
C ALA A 133 -7.47 2.51 -24.67
N ASN A 134 -7.18 3.47 -23.79
CA ASN A 134 -7.45 4.90 -24.00
C ASN A 134 -6.21 5.68 -24.47
N LYS A 135 -5.65 5.32 -25.63
CA LYS A 135 -4.41 5.94 -26.18
C LYS A 135 -4.50 7.46 -26.36
N GLN A 136 -5.65 7.96 -26.80
CA GLN A 136 -5.84 9.41 -26.99
C GLN A 136 -5.70 10.18 -25.67
N VAL A 137 -6.23 9.62 -24.58
CA VAL A 137 -6.11 10.19 -23.23
C VAL A 137 -4.65 10.22 -22.77
N ILE A 138 -3.91 9.13 -23.02
CA ILE A 138 -2.48 9.07 -22.72
C ILE A 138 -1.73 10.18 -23.46
N PHE A 139 -1.95 10.33 -24.77
CA PHE A 139 -1.29 11.37 -25.57
C PHE A 139 -1.65 12.79 -25.11
N GLU A 140 -2.90 13.05 -24.76
CA GLU A 140 -3.32 14.36 -24.26
C GLU A 140 -2.65 14.70 -22.93
N PHE A 141 -2.58 13.74 -21.99
CA PHE A 141 -1.87 13.95 -20.73
C PHE A 141 -0.38 14.22 -20.94
N GLN A 142 0.27 13.51 -21.87
CA GLN A 142 1.67 13.71 -22.19
C GLN A 142 1.93 15.05 -22.88
N ASP A 143 1.20 15.36 -23.96
CA ASP A 143 1.51 16.52 -24.80
C ASP A 143 0.94 17.83 -24.24
N VAL A 144 -0.31 17.84 -23.81
CA VAL A 144 -0.98 19.06 -23.34
C VAL A 144 -0.67 19.30 -21.87
N HIS A 145 -0.74 18.25 -21.05
CA HIS A 145 -0.63 18.39 -19.60
C HIS A 145 0.75 18.07 -19.05
N ARG A 146 1.70 17.63 -19.88
CA ARG A 146 3.08 17.33 -19.47
C ARG A 146 3.17 16.36 -18.28
N LEU A 147 2.24 15.39 -18.24
CA LEU A 147 2.27 14.25 -17.32
C LEU A 147 2.84 13.05 -18.06
N ASN A 148 3.86 12.41 -17.49
CA ASN A 148 4.53 11.28 -18.12
C ASN A 148 3.72 9.98 -17.90
N VAL A 149 2.58 9.88 -18.60
CA VAL A 149 1.62 8.78 -18.46
C VAL A 149 2.02 7.60 -19.33
N PHE A 150 1.98 6.40 -18.77
CA PHE A 150 2.25 5.14 -19.46
C PHE A 150 1.00 4.26 -19.50
N PRO A 151 0.82 3.45 -20.56
CA PRO A 151 -0.24 2.46 -20.58
C PRO A 151 0.04 1.36 -19.55
N ALA A 152 -0.98 0.97 -18.78
CA ALA A 152 -0.87 -0.16 -17.87
C ALA A 152 -0.57 -1.46 -18.63
N GLN A 153 0.13 -2.40 -17.98
CA GLN A 153 0.35 -3.72 -18.56
C GLN A 153 -0.97 -4.40 -18.91
N LYS A 154 -1.18 -4.63 -20.21
CA LYS A 154 -2.37 -5.31 -20.72
C LYS A 154 -2.38 -6.75 -20.22
N GLY A 155 -3.50 -7.15 -19.61
CA GLY A 155 -3.67 -8.51 -19.13
C GLY A 155 -5.12 -8.78 -18.73
N PRO A 156 -5.53 -10.07 -18.65
CA PRO A 156 -6.90 -10.42 -18.27
C PRO A 156 -7.26 -9.82 -16.91
N LYS A 157 -8.50 -9.35 -16.72
CA LYS A 157 -8.95 -8.67 -15.49
C LYS A 157 -8.76 -9.54 -14.24
N LEU A 158 -9.04 -10.84 -14.38
CA LEU A 158 -9.03 -11.81 -13.29
C LEU A 158 -7.69 -11.97 -12.54
N PRO A 159 -6.53 -12.18 -13.19
CA PRO A 159 -5.23 -12.08 -12.54
C PRO A 159 -5.01 -10.78 -11.76
N GLY A 160 -5.57 -9.67 -12.24
CA GLY A 160 -5.55 -8.39 -11.53
C GLY A 160 -6.37 -8.43 -10.23
N ILE A 161 -7.58 -8.96 -10.30
CA ILE A 161 -8.44 -9.17 -9.13
C ILE A 161 -7.72 -10.03 -8.09
N HIS A 162 -7.09 -11.13 -8.50
CA HIS A 162 -6.33 -11.99 -7.58
C HIS A 162 -5.12 -11.29 -6.98
N ARG A 163 -4.44 -10.43 -7.74
CA ARG A 163 -3.33 -9.64 -7.22
C ARG A 163 -3.83 -8.69 -6.13
N VAL A 164 -4.90 -7.94 -6.38
CA VAL A 164 -5.53 -7.07 -5.36
C VAL A 164 -5.93 -7.89 -4.14
N SER A 165 -6.59 -9.03 -4.35
CA SER A 165 -7.05 -9.92 -3.27
C SER A 165 -5.90 -10.48 -2.43
N GLY A 166 -4.77 -10.83 -3.07
CA GLY A 166 -3.57 -11.28 -2.36
C GLY A 166 -2.94 -10.19 -1.50
N TYR A 167 -2.95 -8.93 -1.94
CA TYR A 167 -2.51 -7.80 -1.11
C TYR A 167 -3.47 -7.51 0.06
N MET A 168 -4.76 -7.78 -0.10
CA MET A 168 -5.76 -7.65 0.98
C MET A 168 -5.79 -8.86 1.92
N HIS A 169 -5.26 -10.00 1.50
CA HIS A 169 -5.34 -11.19 2.33
C HIS A 169 -4.64 -10.96 3.68
N ARG A 170 -5.33 -11.29 4.76
CA ARG A 170 -4.79 -11.19 6.12
C ARG A 170 -3.74 -12.25 6.33
N ILE A 171 -2.49 -11.83 6.53
CA ILE A 171 -1.34 -12.73 6.63
C ILE A 171 -1.16 -13.20 8.09
N PRO A 172 -1.40 -14.48 8.42
CA PRO A 172 -1.33 -14.95 9.80
C PRO A 172 0.00 -14.61 10.48
N GLY A 173 -0.07 -13.98 11.65
CA GLY A 173 1.10 -13.61 12.44
C GLY A 173 1.85 -12.36 11.98
N ARG A 174 1.47 -11.74 10.86
CA ARG A 174 2.03 -10.44 10.45
C ARG A 174 1.43 -9.32 11.31
N ILE A 175 2.28 -8.51 11.93
CA ILE A 175 1.84 -7.34 12.70
C ILE A 175 2.21 -6.08 11.93
N LYS A 176 1.25 -5.17 11.75
CA LYS A 176 1.52 -3.82 11.22
C LYS A 176 1.19 -2.78 12.28
N ARG A 177 2.11 -1.85 12.45
CA ARG A 177 1.96 -0.67 13.29
C ARG A 177 1.51 0.52 12.43
N ILE A 178 0.35 1.07 12.69
CA ILE A 178 -0.22 2.22 12.00
C ILE A 178 -0.23 3.42 12.96
N PRO A 179 0.38 4.57 12.61
CA PRO A 179 0.34 5.75 13.46
C PRO A 179 -1.10 6.18 13.74
N ASP A 180 -1.48 6.29 15.02
CA ASP A 180 -2.78 6.85 15.37
C ASP A 180 -2.74 8.38 15.30
N GLN A 181 -3.35 8.94 14.25
CA GLN A 181 -3.45 10.39 14.08
C GLN A 181 -4.64 11.01 14.83
N LEU A 182 -5.51 10.21 15.49
CA LEU A 182 -6.50 10.74 16.44
C LEU A 182 -5.84 11.31 17.71
N ALA A 183 -4.55 11.04 17.91
CA ALA A 183 -3.75 11.51 19.05
C ALA A 183 -3.36 13.02 19.01
N LYS A 184 -3.97 13.86 18.17
CA LYS A 184 -3.85 15.33 18.29
C LYS A 184 -4.67 15.92 19.45
N HIS A 185 -5.27 15.07 20.29
CA HIS A 185 -5.91 15.48 21.53
C HIS A 185 -4.85 15.69 22.63
N PRO A 186 -4.85 16.81 23.37
CA PRO A 186 -3.83 17.11 24.40
C PRO A 186 -3.78 16.12 25.59
N LEU A 187 -4.65 15.10 25.60
CA LEU A 187 -4.72 14.02 26.60
C LEU A 187 -4.61 12.62 25.97
N ALA A 188 -4.26 12.49 24.68
CA ALA A 188 -4.07 11.20 24.05
C ALA A 188 -2.62 10.75 24.23
N ASP A 189 -2.41 9.65 24.94
CA ASP A 189 -1.09 9.04 25.19
C ASP A 189 -0.50 8.32 23.95
N GLY A 190 -0.74 8.87 22.74
CA GLY A 190 0.11 8.72 21.56
C GLY A 190 0.58 7.31 21.20
N GLY A 191 -0.32 6.31 21.20
CA GLY A 191 0.03 4.95 20.78
C GLY A 191 -0.24 4.71 19.31
N ASP A 192 0.71 4.13 18.58
CA ASP A 192 0.40 3.53 17.28
C ASP A 192 -0.59 2.37 17.46
N ILE A 193 -1.48 2.16 16.48
CA ILE A 193 -2.39 1.02 16.41
C ILE A 193 -1.62 -0.20 15.92
N LEU A 194 -1.69 -1.31 16.65
CA LEU A 194 -1.17 -2.60 16.21
C LEU A 194 -2.29 -3.42 15.56
N ILE A 195 -2.09 -3.79 14.30
CA ILE A 195 -2.99 -4.62 13.52
C ILE A 195 -2.36 -6.00 13.39
N THR A 196 -3.02 -7.03 13.91
CA THR A 196 -2.61 -8.42 13.80
C THR A 196 -3.21 -9.08 12.57
N ASP A 197 -2.46 -10.01 11.99
CA ASP A 197 -2.71 -10.59 10.67
C ASP A 197 -2.91 -9.50 9.60
N ALA A 198 -1.98 -8.55 9.60
CA ALA A 198 -2.10 -7.34 8.80
C ALA A 198 -1.95 -7.62 7.29
N PRO A 199 -2.82 -7.05 6.44
CA PRO A 199 -2.69 -7.12 4.99
C PRO A 199 -1.57 -6.20 4.48
N TYR A 200 -1.28 -6.25 3.19
CA TYR A 200 -0.34 -5.33 2.53
C TYR A 200 -1.03 -4.14 1.85
N LEU A 201 -2.35 -4.17 1.64
CA LEU A 201 -3.08 -3.04 1.04
C LEU A 201 -3.92 -2.29 2.08
N TRP A 202 -3.71 -0.97 2.11
CA TRP A 202 -4.32 -0.04 3.05
C TRP A 202 -5.07 1.07 2.31
N PHE A 203 -6.25 1.42 2.81
CA PHE A 203 -7.10 2.46 2.26
C PHE A 203 -7.22 3.57 3.30
N PHE A 204 -6.86 4.79 2.93
CA PHE A 204 -7.21 5.94 3.75
C PHE A 204 -8.73 6.12 3.73
N ASN A 205 -9.34 6.29 4.90
CA ASN A 205 -10.80 6.35 5.08
C ASN A 205 -11.50 7.47 4.28
N ARG A 206 -10.74 8.46 3.80
CA ARG A 206 -11.22 9.52 2.89
C ARG A 206 -11.46 9.06 1.45
N CYS A 207 -10.98 7.88 1.07
CA CYS A 207 -11.12 7.32 -0.28
C CYS A 207 -12.45 6.57 -0.40
N THR A 208 -13.54 7.30 -0.19
CA THR A 208 -14.88 6.75 0.01
C THR A 208 -15.43 6.04 -1.23
N ASN A 209 -15.17 6.55 -2.43
CA ASN A 209 -15.64 5.93 -3.67
C ASN A 209 -14.97 4.58 -3.87
N THR A 210 -13.66 4.51 -3.64
CA THR A 210 -12.93 3.24 -3.76
C THR A 210 -13.40 2.22 -2.73
N ILE A 211 -13.63 2.66 -1.49
CA ILE A 211 -14.16 1.79 -0.43
C ILE A 211 -15.55 1.26 -0.82
N THR A 212 -16.45 2.11 -1.29
CA THR A 212 -17.79 1.71 -1.74
C THR A 212 -17.73 0.72 -2.89
N GLU A 213 -16.96 1.01 -3.94
CA GLU A 213 -16.85 0.09 -5.08
C GLU A 213 -16.25 -1.26 -4.65
N HIS A 214 -15.20 -1.29 -3.81
CA HIS A 214 -14.62 -2.54 -3.34
C HIS A 214 -15.58 -3.38 -2.49
N GLU A 215 -16.42 -2.73 -1.68
CA GLU A 215 -17.41 -3.41 -0.85
C GLU A 215 -18.59 -3.96 -1.66
N GLU A 216 -18.99 -3.27 -2.72
CA GLU A 216 -20.17 -3.62 -3.52
C GLU A 216 -19.86 -4.52 -4.72
N TRP A 217 -18.63 -4.51 -5.23
CA TRP A 217 -18.29 -5.17 -6.49
C TRP A 217 -18.43 -6.70 -6.41
N CYS A 218 -19.14 -7.27 -7.37
CA CYS A 218 -19.62 -8.65 -7.32
C CYS A 218 -19.43 -9.42 -8.64
N TRP A 219 -19.49 -10.74 -8.53
CA TRP A 219 -19.48 -11.64 -9.67
C TRP A 219 -20.83 -11.60 -10.43
N ASP A 220 -20.76 -11.53 -11.75
CA ASP A 220 -21.93 -11.52 -12.64
C ASP A 220 -22.56 -12.92 -12.72
N TYR A 221 -23.88 -12.96 -12.78
CA TYR A 221 -24.69 -14.17 -12.88
C TYR A 221 -25.74 -14.03 -13.98
N ASP A 222 -26.15 -15.16 -14.55
CA ASP A 222 -27.28 -15.22 -15.46
C ASP A 222 -28.57 -15.04 -14.66
N GLN A 223 -29.35 -14.00 -14.96
CA GLN A 223 -30.57 -13.69 -14.22
C GLN A 223 -31.68 -14.72 -14.42
N ARG A 224 -31.61 -15.54 -15.48
CA ARG A 224 -32.61 -16.56 -15.82
C ARG A 224 -32.25 -17.92 -15.21
N THR A 225 -30.97 -18.31 -15.23
CA THR A 225 -30.52 -19.61 -14.71
C THR A 225 -29.98 -19.52 -13.28
N ASN A 226 -29.66 -18.32 -12.80
CA ASN A 226 -28.98 -18.05 -11.53
C ASN A 226 -27.58 -18.71 -11.43
N GLU A 227 -26.96 -19.00 -12.57
CA GLU A 227 -25.60 -19.54 -12.68
C GLU A 227 -24.58 -18.41 -12.81
N SER A 228 -23.39 -18.59 -12.25
CA SER A 228 -22.30 -17.62 -12.37
C SER A 228 -21.75 -17.56 -13.79
N LYS A 229 -21.45 -16.35 -14.26
CA LYS A 229 -20.73 -16.14 -15.52
C LYS A 229 -19.20 -16.15 -15.34
N ASN A 230 -18.71 -16.36 -14.11
CA ASN A 230 -17.29 -16.35 -13.75
C ASN A 230 -16.54 -15.09 -14.25
N LYS A 231 -17.24 -13.96 -14.30
CA LYS A 231 -16.69 -12.65 -14.65
C LYS A 231 -17.26 -11.59 -13.68
N PRO A 232 -16.52 -10.52 -13.38
CA PRO A 232 -17.07 -9.43 -12.58
C PRO A 232 -18.21 -8.72 -13.30
N VAL A 233 -19.11 -8.11 -12.53
CA VAL A 233 -20.08 -7.15 -13.07
C VAL A 233 -19.33 -5.91 -13.59
N ASP A 234 -19.67 -5.45 -14.78
CA ASP A 234 -19.11 -4.26 -15.43
C ASP A 234 -19.95 -3.02 -15.06
N LYS A 235 -19.90 -2.65 -13.77
CA LYS A 235 -20.67 -1.53 -13.20
C LYS A 235 -20.03 -1.11 -11.88
N ASN A 236 -19.83 0.21 -11.71
CA ASN A 236 -19.28 0.82 -10.50
C ASN A 236 -17.95 0.14 -10.08
N ASP A 237 -17.03 -0.01 -11.03
CA ASP A 237 -15.76 -0.71 -10.85
C ASP A 237 -14.56 0.11 -11.34
N HIS A 238 -14.74 1.41 -11.53
CA HIS A 238 -13.72 2.31 -12.08
C HIS A 238 -12.49 2.42 -11.19
N THR A 239 -12.69 2.54 -9.87
CA THR A 239 -11.61 2.52 -8.88
C THR A 239 -11.01 1.13 -8.73
N CYS A 240 -11.81 0.07 -8.85
CA CYS A 240 -11.32 -1.31 -8.83
C CYS A 240 -10.39 -1.58 -10.02
N ASP A 241 -10.77 -1.17 -11.22
CA ASP A 241 -9.96 -1.27 -12.43
C ASP A 241 -8.70 -0.40 -12.35
N ALA A 242 -8.85 0.85 -11.91
CA ALA A 242 -7.71 1.73 -11.64
C ALA A 242 -6.72 1.06 -10.68
N LEU A 243 -7.18 0.50 -9.56
CA LEU A 243 -6.30 -0.16 -8.59
C LEU A 243 -5.61 -1.40 -9.19
N ILE A 244 -6.32 -2.18 -9.99
CA ILE A 244 -5.74 -3.32 -10.73
C ILE A 244 -4.60 -2.83 -11.64
N TYR A 245 -4.78 -1.73 -12.36
CA TYR A 245 -3.73 -1.16 -13.21
C TYR A 245 -2.53 -0.70 -12.39
N GLY A 246 -2.76 -0.04 -11.25
CA GLY A 246 -1.69 0.42 -10.35
C GLY A 246 -0.86 -0.74 -9.80
N LEU A 247 -1.51 -1.72 -9.17
CA LEU A 247 -0.82 -2.85 -8.55
C LEU A 247 -0.05 -3.70 -9.55
N ARG A 248 -0.48 -3.80 -10.82
CA ARG A 248 0.27 -4.52 -11.86
C ARG A 248 1.62 -3.90 -12.20
N ASN A 249 1.74 -2.58 -12.09
CA ASN A 249 2.97 -1.87 -12.41
C ASN A 249 3.88 -1.71 -11.20
N LEU A 250 3.35 -1.87 -9.98
CA LEU A 250 4.18 -1.98 -8.78
C LEU A 250 5.03 -3.27 -8.82
N PRO A 251 6.27 -3.25 -8.29
CA PRO A 251 7.01 -4.45 -7.95
C PRO A 251 6.14 -5.41 -7.13
N SER A 252 6.27 -6.72 -7.40
CA SER A 252 5.57 -7.73 -6.60
C SER A 252 6.07 -7.75 -5.16
N LEU A 253 5.22 -8.17 -4.21
CA LEU A 253 5.62 -8.34 -2.80
C LEU A 253 6.88 -9.19 -2.67
N GLU A 254 6.98 -10.26 -3.45
CA GLU A 254 8.15 -11.16 -3.44
C GLU A 254 9.42 -10.45 -3.91
N GLU A 255 9.34 -9.60 -4.95
CA GLU A 255 10.47 -8.80 -5.43
C GLU A 255 10.90 -7.75 -4.42
N VAL A 256 9.95 -7.03 -3.80
CA VAL A 256 10.27 -6.03 -2.75
C VAL A 256 10.96 -6.71 -1.58
N ILE A 257 10.40 -7.82 -1.08
CA ILE A 257 10.93 -8.53 0.10
C ILE A 257 12.30 -9.18 -0.17
N LYS A 258 12.56 -9.65 -1.40
CA LYS A 258 13.85 -10.27 -1.76
C LYS A 258 14.96 -9.26 -2.01
N ASN A 259 14.63 -8.08 -2.53
CA ASN A 259 15.61 -7.11 -3.01
C ASN A 259 16.09 -6.12 -1.94
N ASP A 260 15.63 -6.26 -0.70
CA ASP A 260 16.10 -5.43 0.41
C ASP A 260 17.02 -6.22 1.38
N PRO A 261 18.36 -6.03 1.30
CA PRO A 261 19.32 -6.63 2.24
C PRO A 261 19.08 -6.25 3.71
N GLN A 262 18.44 -5.10 3.97
CA GLN A 262 18.14 -4.63 5.32
C GLN A 262 16.98 -5.43 5.95
N MET A 263 16.14 -6.07 5.14
CA MET A 263 15.03 -6.91 5.62
C MET A 263 15.48 -8.23 6.26
N GLU A 264 16.63 -8.81 5.89
CA GLU A 264 17.18 -9.97 6.61
C GLU A 264 17.59 -9.63 8.06
N ALA A 265 17.98 -8.37 8.31
CA ALA A 265 18.22 -7.86 9.66
C ALA A 265 16.92 -7.45 10.37
N MET A 266 15.98 -6.80 9.66
CA MET A 266 14.69 -6.36 10.21
C MET A 266 13.70 -7.51 10.50
N LYS A 267 13.79 -8.65 9.80
CA LYS A 267 13.00 -9.87 10.10
C LYS A 267 13.16 -10.39 11.54
N LYS A 268 14.19 -9.96 12.27
CA LYS A 268 14.43 -10.32 13.68
C LYS A 268 13.78 -9.36 14.69
N SER A 269 13.27 -8.21 14.28
CA SER A 269 12.55 -7.28 15.14
C SER A 269 11.45 -6.60 14.33
N ASP A 270 10.21 -6.98 14.57
CA ASP A 270 8.96 -6.50 13.98
C ASP A 270 8.62 -5.03 14.34
N TYR A 271 9.66 -4.19 14.39
CA TYR A 271 9.63 -2.77 14.68
C TYR A 271 10.02 -2.05 13.38
N PHE A 272 9.78 -0.75 13.27
CA PHE A 272 10.49 0.11 12.31
C PHE A 272 10.04 0.13 10.82
N SER A 273 8.78 0.43 10.47
CA SER A 273 8.44 0.79 9.06
C SER A 273 8.09 2.26 8.83
N TYR A 274 7.66 3.03 9.85
CA TYR A 274 7.42 4.47 9.69
C TYR A 274 8.55 5.33 10.26
N LYS A 275 8.88 5.18 11.55
CA LYS A 275 9.99 5.93 12.19
C LYS A 275 11.35 5.60 11.58
N GLU A 276 11.52 4.38 11.09
CA GLU A 276 12.76 3.97 10.42
C GLU A 276 12.78 4.33 8.95
N ALA A 277 11.66 4.24 8.24
CA ALA A 277 11.59 4.82 6.90
C ALA A 277 11.90 6.32 6.97
N LEU A 278 11.34 7.03 7.96
CA LEU A 278 11.71 8.42 8.27
C LEU A 278 13.19 8.57 8.63
N ARG A 279 13.75 7.71 9.50
CA ARG A 279 15.19 7.74 9.87
C ARG A 279 16.08 7.52 8.64
N VAL A 280 15.81 6.49 7.85
CA VAL A 280 16.54 6.12 6.63
C VAL A 280 16.42 7.20 5.56
N ALA A 281 15.23 7.80 5.40
CA ALA A 281 15.03 8.92 4.50
C ALA A 281 15.78 10.17 4.95
N GLN A 282 15.77 10.46 6.25
CA GLN A 282 16.55 11.54 6.86
C GLN A 282 18.06 11.30 6.70
N GLU A 283 18.54 10.08 6.91
CA GLU A 283 19.95 9.70 6.73
C GLU A 283 20.39 9.76 5.27
N LYS A 284 19.54 9.37 4.32
CA LYS A 284 19.82 9.50 2.89
C LYS A 284 19.82 10.97 2.43
N SER A 285 18.91 11.79 2.94
CA SER A 285 18.90 13.24 2.71
C SER A 285 20.17 13.90 3.27
N TRP A 286 20.55 13.52 4.50
CA TRP A 286 21.78 14.02 5.15
C TRP A 286 23.05 13.60 4.41
N ALA A 287 23.10 12.37 3.89
CA ALA A 287 24.22 11.89 3.08
C ALA A 287 24.33 12.62 1.73
N ALA A 288 23.20 12.97 1.10
CA ALA A 288 23.17 13.77 -0.12
C ALA A 288 23.59 15.24 0.13
N ASP A 289 23.23 15.79 1.30
CA ASP A 289 23.65 17.12 1.72
C ASP A 289 25.17 17.17 2.01
N ILE A 290 25.74 16.12 2.62
CA ILE A 290 27.20 15.98 2.83
C ILE A 290 27.96 15.90 1.49
N ASP A 291 27.40 15.23 0.48
CA ASP A 291 28.04 15.08 -0.84
C ASP A 291 27.99 16.40 -1.67
N SER A 292 27.02 17.27 -1.38
CA SER A 292 26.93 18.61 -1.99
C SER A 292 27.73 19.69 -1.25
N SER A 293 28.09 19.46 0.02
CA SER A 293 29.02 20.28 0.79
C SER A 293 30.43 19.68 0.76
N ASN A 294 31.19 20.06 -0.27
CA ASN A 294 32.64 19.84 -0.39
C ASN A 294 33.39 19.49 0.90
N ILE A 295 34.14 18.38 0.83
CA ILE A 295 35.61 18.37 1.00
C ILE A 295 36.14 19.57 1.78
N GLN A 296 36.16 19.47 3.11
CA GLN A 296 37.29 19.76 4.01
C GLN A 296 36.82 19.87 5.47
N GLY A 297 37.30 18.94 6.29
CA GLY A 297 37.61 19.17 7.70
C GLY A 297 36.45 19.09 8.70
N ALA A 298 36.21 17.90 9.25
CA ALA A 298 35.78 17.71 10.64
C ALA A 298 35.86 16.22 10.99
N GLY A 299 37.08 15.70 11.12
CA GLY A 299 37.33 14.59 12.02
C GLY A 299 37.35 15.13 13.44
N GLU A 300 36.86 14.32 14.38
CA GLU A 300 36.88 14.52 15.84
C GLU A 300 35.82 15.45 16.42
N ALA A 301 34.70 14.86 16.87
CA ALA A 301 34.17 15.07 18.23
C ALA A 301 33.02 14.09 18.51
N TYR A 302 32.92 13.67 19.77
CA TYR A 302 31.83 12.89 20.40
C TYR A 302 31.89 11.36 20.32
N LEU A 303 32.97 10.80 20.88
CA LEU A 303 32.95 9.53 21.61
C LEU A 303 33.65 9.71 22.97
N THR A 304 32.96 10.31 23.93
CA THR A 304 33.18 10.26 25.39
C THR A 304 31.96 10.99 25.96
N GLU A 305 31.05 10.39 26.73
CA GLU A 305 31.26 9.94 28.10
C GLU A 305 30.25 8.83 28.43
N VAL A 306 30.75 7.62 28.66
CA VAL A 306 30.07 6.64 29.53
C VAL A 306 30.71 6.84 30.89
N GLY A 307 30.10 7.71 31.70
CA GLY A 307 30.51 7.96 33.08
C GLY A 307 30.12 6.79 33.96
N SER A 308 31.14 6.16 34.53
CA SER A 308 31.10 5.12 35.55
C SER A 308 30.31 5.55 36.79
N ASP A 309 29.57 4.59 37.33
CA ASP A 309 29.09 4.56 38.71
C ASP A 309 30.22 4.90 39.69
N ASP A 310 29.98 5.87 40.58
CA ASP A 310 30.42 5.84 41.99
C ASP A 310 29.79 7.01 42.78
N GLU A 311 29.17 6.63 43.90
CA GLU A 311 28.85 7.36 45.13
C GLU A 311 28.70 8.90 45.13
N ILE A 312 27.54 9.37 45.61
CA ILE A 312 27.38 10.09 46.90
C ILE A 312 25.88 10.21 47.18
N ASP A 313 25.39 9.37 48.08
CA ASP A 313 24.10 9.52 48.73
C ASP A 313 24.23 10.53 49.88
N ARG A 314 23.45 11.61 49.81
CA ARG A 314 23.26 12.56 50.91
C ARG A 314 21.78 12.88 51.04
N ARG A 315 21.07 12.09 51.83
CA ARG A 315 19.81 12.51 52.44
C ARG A 315 19.74 12.15 53.93
N SER A 316 20.00 13.18 54.73
CA SER A 316 19.26 13.58 55.93
C SER A 316 18.96 12.52 56.99
N GLU A 317 19.85 12.41 57.97
CA GLU A 317 19.51 12.06 59.34
C GLU A 317 19.56 13.34 60.20
N ARG A 318 18.41 13.71 60.77
CA ARG A 318 18.34 14.54 61.98
C ARG A 318 17.75 13.64 63.06
N GLU A 319 18.58 13.26 64.02
CA GLU A 319 18.16 12.55 65.22
C GLU A 319 17.45 13.47 66.23
N PRO A 320 16.62 12.89 67.14
CA PRO A 320 15.77 13.62 68.08
C PRO A 320 16.40 13.70 69.48
N ILE A 321 16.08 14.74 70.27
CA ILE A 321 16.08 14.66 71.74
C ILE A 321 14.97 15.55 72.34
N GLU A 322 14.15 14.93 73.19
CA GLU A 322 13.11 15.46 74.07
C GLU A 322 13.66 16.32 75.21
N TYR A 323 12.93 17.38 75.61
CA TYR A 323 12.21 17.51 76.90
C TYR A 323 11.41 18.83 76.91
#